data_AF-A0A318UT68-F1
#
_entry.id   AF-A0A318UT68-F1
#
_cell.length_a   1.000
_cell.length_b   1.000
_cell.length_c   1.000
_cell.angle_alpha   90.00
_cell.angle_beta   90.00
_cell.angle_gamma   90.00
#
_symmetry.space_group_name_H-M   'P 1'
#
loop_
_entity.id
_entity.type
_entity.pdbx_description
1 polymer ?
#
loop_
_entity_poly.entity_id
_entity_poly.type
_entity_poly.pdbx_seq_one_letter_code
_entity_poly.pdbx_strand_id
1 'polypeptide(L)'
;MSPKFLHTLSVLLLLAGISSCKKTVEPPAQPNSKIIEYKVPVADGEISGVIDEGDKTITVYVPFYYQLDVIDPKIKLADGASLKEKIVPVDVLDEKTIYTVTGADKSTSTYRLIIKLQQLGPLVIEEISTATTTTKWGIGFYNVRLRGNFNTNDATKVKAFLVGSDNKEYALVNSPNGAPGIQTTMGATDKIYALFYLQVPQTIEPGIYKLKVKIQSLTAVAKYPIEVFYDTPQINYVGAEARAGESFNVITTGPVFYNFKEFSITVNGQKVSLPIESYTRTKATIRIPDNVPAGVYNPTATFEGWAPIFQYWTLTVKAK
;
A
#
# COMPACT_ATOMS: atom_id res chain seq x y z
N MET A 1 29.18 -112.67 14.96
CA MET A 1 28.11 -112.01 14.20
C MET A 1 27.96 -110.60 14.76
N SER A 2 28.34 -109.58 13.97
CA SER A 2 28.05 -108.16 14.22
C SER A 2 26.58 -107.86 13.83
N PRO A 3 26.02 -106.65 14.05
CA PRO A 3 26.45 -105.45 13.33
C PRO A 3 26.65 -104.19 14.19
N LYS A 4 27.77 -103.51 13.91
CA LYS A 4 27.95 -102.05 14.01
C LYS A 4 27.18 -101.44 12.84
N PHE A 5 26.34 -100.43 13.04
CA PHE A 5 26.03 -99.37 12.05
C PHE A 5 24.94 -98.46 12.64
N LEU A 6 25.31 -97.47 13.43
CA LEU A 6 24.36 -96.43 13.84
C LEU A 6 25.03 -95.09 14.15
N HIS A 7 26.06 -94.68 13.41
CA HIS A 7 26.75 -93.39 13.63
C HIS A 7 27.09 -92.66 12.31
N THR A 8 26.23 -92.78 11.29
CA THR A 8 26.45 -92.17 9.97
C THR A 8 25.15 -91.64 9.37
N LEU A 9 24.42 -90.79 10.09
CA LEU A 9 23.33 -90.00 9.47
C LEU A 9 23.04 -88.65 10.15
N SER A 10 24.05 -88.03 10.79
CA SER A 10 23.89 -86.68 11.36
C SER A 10 24.99 -85.69 10.97
N VAL A 11 25.82 -86.01 9.98
CA VAL A 11 26.92 -85.12 9.52
C VAL A 11 26.66 -84.53 8.12
N LEU A 12 25.62 -84.96 7.40
CA LEU A 12 25.34 -84.49 6.04
C LEU A 12 24.33 -83.34 5.93
N LEU A 13 23.89 -82.75 7.06
CA LEU A 13 22.93 -81.64 7.07
C LEU A 13 23.44 -80.38 7.81
N LEU A 14 24.76 -80.22 7.95
CA LEU A 14 25.39 -79.07 8.62
C LEU A 14 26.31 -78.23 7.72
N LEU A 15 26.30 -78.45 6.39
CA LEU A 15 27.18 -77.73 5.44
C LEU A 15 26.47 -76.90 4.36
N ALA A 16 25.17 -76.62 4.49
CA ALA A 16 24.41 -75.79 3.53
C ALA A 16 23.97 -74.43 4.11
N GLY A 17 24.68 -73.90 5.11
CA GLY A 17 24.19 -72.79 5.95
C GLY A 17 24.87 -71.41 5.77
N ILE A 18 25.74 -71.20 4.79
CA ILE A 18 26.49 -69.93 4.68
C ILE A 18 26.67 -69.51 3.22
N SER A 19 25.63 -68.91 2.64
CA SER A 19 25.73 -67.92 1.56
C SER A 19 24.39 -67.20 1.37
N SER A 20 23.81 -66.66 2.45
CA SER A 20 22.88 -65.54 2.30
C SER A 20 23.72 -64.27 2.29
N CYS A 21 24.29 -63.94 1.12
CA CYS A 21 24.70 -62.58 0.83
C CYS A 21 23.46 -61.70 0.96
N LYS A 22 23.27 -61.06 2.11
CA LYS A 22 22.44 -59.86 2.17
C LYS A 22 23.15 -58.85 1.28
N LYS A 23 22.77 -58.76 0.01
CA LYS A 23 23.08 -57.58 -0.81
C LYS A 23 22.48 -56.40 -0.04
N THR A 24 23.31 -55.67 0.67
CA THR A 24 23.00 -54.31 1.09
C THR A 24 22.84 -53.52 -0.19
N VAL A 25 21.60 -53.44 -0.67
CA VAL A 25 21.25 -52.53 -1.74
C VAL A 25 21.44 -51.14 -1.15
N GLU A 26 22.49 -50.47 -1.58
CA GLU A 26 22.69 -49.07 -1.25
C GLU A 26 21.42 -48.33 -1.68
N PRO A 27 20.80 -47.54 -0.79
CA PRO A 27 19.65 -46.74 -1.18
C PRO A 27 20.00 -45.93 -2.43
N PRO A 28 19.06 -45.79 -3.38
CA PRO A 28 19.32 -44.99 -4.58
C PRO A 28 19.81 -43.60 -4.17
N ALA A 29 20.89 -43.14 -4.82
CA ALA A 29 21.48 -41.84 -4.56
C ALA A 29 20.39 -40.76 -4.64
N GLN A 30 20.25 -40.01 -3.56
CA GLN A 30 19.26 -38.95 -3.49
C GLN A 30 19.70 -37.78 -4.39
N PRO A 31 18.77 -37.11 -5.09
CA PRO A 31 19.11 -35.95 -5.90
C PRO A 31 19.84 -34.88 -5.08
N ASN A 32 20.91 -34.32 -5.64
CA ASN A 32 21.70 -33.24 -5.01
C ASN A 32 21.17 -31.83 -5.34
N SER A 33 20.05 -31.71 -6.04
CA SER A 33 19.38 -30.43 -6.35
C SER A 33 18.54 -29.90 -5.19
N LYS A 34 19.16 -29.64 -4.04
CA LYS A 34 18.47 -29.28 -2.80
C LYS A 34 18.77 -27.88 -2.31
N ILE A 35 17.75 -27.25 -1.73
CA ILE A 35 17.93 -26.09 -0.84
C ILE A 35 18.04 -26.66 0.56
N ILE A 36 19.12 -26.36 1.27
CA ILE A 36 19.36 -26.86 2.62
C ILE A 36 19.04 -25.83 3.70
N GLU A 37 19.04 -24.54 3.34
CA GLU A 37 18.66 -23.47 4.24
C GLU A 37 18.04 -22.31 3.45
N TYR A 38 16.98 -21.74 4.01
CA TYR A 38 16.39 -20.49 3.54
C TYR A 38 16.17 -19.59 4.75
N LYS A 39 16.74 -18.39 4.74
CA LYS A 39 16.63 -17.44 5.86
C LYS A 39 16.32 -16.04 5.36
N VAL A 40 15.54 -15.30 6.14
CA VAL A 40 15.28 -13.88 5.89
C VAL A 40 15.86 -13.08 7.05
N PRO A 41 16.90 -12.26 6.82
CA PRO A 41 17.42 -11.35 7.83
C PRO A 41 16.37 -10.33 8.24
N VAL A 42 16.30 -10.07 9.54
CA VAL A 42 15.42 -9.06 10.16
C VAL A 42 16.20 -8.28 11.22
N ALA A 43 15.59 -7.23 11.78
CA ALA A 43 16.29 -6.30 12.67
C ALA A 43 16.89 -6.95 13.93
N ASP A 44 16.32 -8.06 14.40
CA ASP A 44 16.69 -8.76 15.64
C ASP A 44 17.10 -10.22 15.41
N GLY A 45 17.37 -10.64 14.17
CA GLY A 45 17.79 -12.01 13.87
C GLY A 45 17.49 -12.45 12.44
N GLU A 46 17.08 -13.71 12.30
CA GLU A 46 16.73 -14.32 11.02
C GLU A 46 15.45 -15.16 11.15
N ILE A 47 14.53 -15.00 10.21
CA ILE A 47 13.36 -15.88 10.07
C ILE A 47 13.80 -17.08 9.22
N SER A 48 13.70 -18.29 9.77
CA SER A 48 13.97 -19.52 9.01
C SER A 48 12.75 -19.92 8.17
N GLY A 49 12.98 -20.23 6.91
CA GLY A 49 12.01 -20.86 6.03
C GLY A 49 11.95 -22.37 6.28
N VAL A 50 10.75 -22.94 6.18
CA VAL A 50 10.50 -24.38 6.22
C VAL A 50 10.59 -24.90 4.80
N ILE A 51 11.53 -25.81 4.53
CA ILE A 51 11.73 -26.41 3.21
C ILE A 51 11.04 -27.78 3.21
N ASP A 52 10.08 -27.94 2.31
CA ASP A 52 9.47 -29.23 2.01
C ASP A 52 10.10 -29.82 0.75
N GLU A 53 10.89 -30.87 0.94
CA GLU A 53 11.58 -31.56 -0.15
C GLU A 53 10.67 -32.47 -0.97
N GLY A 54 9.51 -32.88 -0.44
CA GLY A 54 8.53 -33.68 -1.17
C GLY A 54 7.71 -32.81 -2.13
N ASP A 55 7.18 -31.71 -1.61
CA ASP A 55 6.33 -30.77 -2.36
C ASP A 55 7.13 -29.71 -3.13
N LYS A 56 8.44 -29.64 -2.91
CA LYS A 56 9.34 -28.59 -3.42
C LYS A 56 8.78 -27.20 -3.10
N THR A 57 8.57 -26.94 -1.82
CA THR A 57 8.13 -25.62 -1.35
C THR A 57 9.06 -25.07 -0.29
N ILE A 58 9.09 -23.75 -0.19
CA ILE A 58 9.73 -23.01 0.89
C ILE A 58 8.65 -22.16 1.52
N THR A 59 8.30 -22.41 2.77
CA THR A 59 7.31 -21.61 3.50
C THR A 59 8.01 -20.71 4.51
N VAL A 60 7.81 -19.41 4.39
CA VAL A 60 8.35 -18.42 5.33
C VAL A 60 7.20 -17.76 6.08
N TYR A 61 7.21 -17.84 7.40
CA TYR A 61 6.24 -17.16 8.25
C TYR A 61 6.82 -15.81 8.65
N VAL A 62 6.23 -14.72 8.14
CA VAL A 62 6.73 -13.36 8.37
C VAL A 62 5.83 -12.68 9.42
N PRO A 63 6.34 -12.40 10.63
CA PRO A 63 5.57 -11.68 11.63
C PRO A 63 5.23 -10.26 11.19
N PHE A 64 3.98 -9.84 11.42
CA PHE A 64 3.48 -8.55 10.95
C PHE A 64 4.22 -7.34 11.54
N TYR A 65 4.77 -7.49 12.76
CA TYR A 65 5.40 -6.38 13.49
C TYR A 65 6.73 -5.93 12.87
N TYR A 66 7.34 -6.72 11.97
CA TYR A 66 8.49 -6.26 11.18
C TYR A 66 8.11 -5.29 10.07
N GLN A 67 6.82 -5.23 9.69
CA GLN A 67 6.29 -4.31 8.67
C GLN A 67 7.06 -4.31 7.34
N LEU A 68 7.60 -5.47 6.94
CA LEU A 68 8.35 -5.64 5.70
C LEU A 68 7.45 -5.48 4.48
N ASP A 69 7.93 -4.77 3.47
CA ASP A 69 7.35 -4.78 2.11
C ASP A 69 8.03 -5.83 1.23
N VAL A 70 9.31 -6.11 1.50
CA VAL A 70 10.12 -7.11 0.80
C VAL A 70 10.91 -7.94 1.80
N ILE A 71 11.24 -9.18 1.43
CA ILE A 71 12.24 -10.02 2.10
C ILE A 71 13.50 -10.12 1.23
N ASP A 72 14.67 -10.16 1.86
CA ASP A 72 15.95 -10.37 1.17
C ASP A 72 16.56 -11.71 1.59
N PRO A 73 16.30 -12.81 0.85
CA PRO A 73 16.58 -14.14 1.36
C PRO A 73 18.04 -14.56 1.22
N LYS A 74 18.57 -15.23 2.24
CA LYS A 74 19.80 -16.01 2.19
C LYS A 74 19.46 -17.47 1.94
N ILE A 75 19.97 -18.01 0.84
CA ILE A 75 19.70 -19.38 0.41
C ILE A 75 21.00 -20.17 0.43
N LYS A 76 21.03 -21.28 1.18
CA LYS A 76 22.13 -22.25 1.14
C LYS A 76 21.67 -23.48 0.36
N LEU A 77 22.50 -23.91 -0.58
CA LEU A 77 22.26 -25.09 -1.40
C LEU A 77 23.09 -26.27 -0.90
N ALA A 78 22.74 -27.48 -1.35
CA ALA A 78 23.59 -28.64 -1.15
C ALA A 78 24.95 -28.48 -1.86
N ASP A 79 25.96 -29.23 -1.40
CA ASP A 79 27.33 -29.07 -1.85
C ASP A 79 27.47 -29.25 -3.37
N GLY A 80 28.08 -28.26 -4.02
CA GLY A 80 28.26 -28.22 -5.48
C GLY A 80 27.00 -27.95 -6.30
N ALA A 81 25.84 -27.74 -5.66
CA ALA A 81 24.64 -27.29 -6.35
C ALA A 81 24.69 -25.78 -6.64
N SER A 82 23.91 -25.34 -7.62
CA SER A 82 23.83 -23.94 -8.05
C SER A 82 22.39 -23.51 -8.26
N LEU A 83 22.11 -22.23 -8.02
CA LEU A 83 20.82 -21.61 -8.29
C LEU A 83 20.83 -21.02 -9.70
N LYS A 84 19.76 -21.24 -10.46
CA LYS A 84 19.62 -20.67 -11.81
C LYS A 84 19.32 -19.18 -11.77
N GLU A 85 18.48 -18.76 -10.83
CA GLU A 85 18.05 -17.39 -10.65
C GLU A 85 19.06 -16.59 -9.83
N LYS A 86 19.06 -15.26 -10.00
CA LYS A 86 19.74 -14.36 -9.06
C LYS A 86 18.86 -14.19 -7.82
N ILE A 87 19.49 -14.18 -6.66
CA ILE A 87 18.81 -13.81 -5.42
C ILE A 87 18.59 -12.30 -5.42
N VAL A 88 17.33 -11.89 -5.33
CA VAL A 88 16.89 -10.50 -5.28
C VAL A 88 15.82 -10.35 -4.20
N PRO A 89 15.56 -9.13 -3.70
CA PRO A 89 14.45 -8.90 -2.79
C PRO A 89 13.11 -9.33 -3.39
N VAL A 90 12.27 -9.98 -2.59
CA VAL A 90 10.96 -10.52 -2.98
C VAL A 90 9.86 -9.77 -2.24
N ASP A 91 8.84 -9.29 -2.94
CA ASP A 91 7.66 -8.65 -2.32
C ASP A 91 6.95 -9.65 -1.38
N VAL A 92 6.57 -9.21 -0.18
CA VAL A 92 5.93 -10.09 0.82
C VAL A 92 4.56 -10.61 0.39
N LEU A 93 3.95 -10.01 -0.62
CA LEU A 93 2.70 -10.43 -1.25
C LEU A 93 2.92 -11.20 -2.56
N ASP A 94 4.17 -11.50 -2.94
CA ASP A 94 4.43 -12.29 -4.13
C ASP A 94 4.06 -13.76 -3.93
N GLU A 95 3.33 -14.30 -4.91
CA GLU A 95 2.89 -15.70 -4.96
C GLU A 95 3.56 -16.48 -6.09
N LYS A 96 4.48 -15.86 -6.84
CA LYS A 96 5.05 -16.40 -8.09
C LYS A 96 6.53 -16.73 -8.00
N THR A 97 7.25 -16.26 -7.00
CA THR A 97 8.68 -16.53 -6.86
C THR A 97 8.97 -18.04 -6.80
N ILE A 98 9.91 -18.46 -7.63
CA ILE A 98 10.44 -19.82 -7.70
C ILE A 98 11.96 -19.82 -7.67
N TYR A 99 12.54 -20.93 -7.23
CA TYR A 99 13.98 -21.15 -7.18
C TYR A 99 14.32 -22.49 -7.85
N THR A 100 15.11 -22.46 -8.91
CA THR A 100 15.53 -23.67 -9.64
C THR A 100 16.97 -24.01 -9.26
N VAL A 101 17.14 -25.15 -8.59
CA VAL A 101 18.44 -25.67 -8.18
C VAL A 101 18.91 -26.72 -9.16
N THR A 102 20.12 -26.55 -9.68
CA THR A 102 20.85 -27.58 -10.44
C THR A 102 21.87 -28.22 -9.51
N GLY A 103 21.70 -29.51 -9.23
CA GLY A 103 22.63 -30.28 -8.41
C GLY A 103 23.94 -30.58 -9.13
N ALA A 104 25.00 -30.88 -8.38
CA ALA A 104 26.27 -31.35 -8.96
C ALA A 104 26.11 -32.65 -9.79
N ASP A 105 25.09 -33.44 -9.47
CA ASP A 105 24.66 -34.65 -10.18
C ASP A 105 23.83 -34.36 -11.45
N LYS A 106 23.67 -33.08 -11.82
CA LYS A 106 22.83 -32.59 -12.92
C LYS A 106 21.33 -32.81 -12.73
N SER A 107 20.89 -33.23 -11.54
CA SER A 107 19.47 -33.21 -11.19
C SER A 107 18.97 -31.76 -11.12
N THR A 108 17.68 -31.55 -11.36
CA THR A 108 17.05 -30.23 -11.26
C THR A 108 15.83 -30.31 -10.38
N SER A 109 15.69 -29.36 -9.46
CA SER A 109 14.49 -29.19 -8.64
C SER A 109 14.06 -27.73 -8.66
N THR A 110 12.75 -27.49 -8.71
CA THR A 110 12.17 -26.14 -8.69
C THR A 110 11.30 -25.99 -7.46
N TYR A 111 11.68 -25.07 -6.58
CA TYR A 111 11.00 -24.78 -5.33
C TYR A 111 10.09 -23.57 -5.50
N ARG A 112 8.84 -23.66 -5.05
CA ARG A 112 7.93 -22.51 -4.95
C ARG A 112 8.07 -21.85 -3.59
N LEU A 113 8.28 -20.53 -3.57
CA LEU A 113 8.26 -19.75 -2.34
C LEU A 113 6.81 -19.44 -1.94
N ILE A 114 6.51 -19.62 -0.66
CA ILE A 114 5.22 -19.32 -0.05
C ILE A 114 5.48 -18.42 1.15
N ILE A 115 5.06 -17.16 1.05
CA ILE A 115 5.17 -16.20 2.14
C ILE A 115 3.85 -16.19 2.91
N LYS A 116 3.91 -16.46 4.21
CA LYS A 116 2.76 -16.43 5.13
C LYS A 116 2.93 -15.25 6.07
N LEU A 117 2.30 -14.13 5.74
CA LEU A 117 2.22 -12.98 6.63
C LEU A 117 1.36 -13.33 7.85
N GLN A 118 1.93 -13.23 9.05
CA GLN A 118 1.21 -13.48 10.30
C GLN A 118 0.48 -12.22 10.77
N GLN A 119 -0.41 -11.68 9.94
CA GLN A 119 -1.18 -10.48 10.27
C GLN A 119 -2.32 -10.78 11.25
N LEU A 120 -2.58 -9.84 12.15
CA LEU A 120 -3.78 -9.87 13.00
C LEU A 120 -5.00 -9.50 12.15
N GLY A 121 -5.86 -10.48 11.90
CA GLY A 121 -7.07 -10.33 11.09
C GLY A 121 -8.35 -10.68 11.85
N PRO A 122 -9.52 -10.22 11.37
CA PRO A 122 -9.69 -9.40 10.16
C PRO A 122 -9.29 -7.93 10.37
N LEU A 123 -9.01 -7.22 9.27
CA LEU A 123 -8.95 -5.76 9.29
C LEU A 123 -10.37 -5.23 9.46
N VAL A 124 -10.57 -4.35 10.44
CA VAL A 124 -11.83 -3.71 10.80
C VAL A 124 -11.60 -2.20 10.81
N ILE A 125 -12.51 -1.48 10.17
CA ILE A 125 -12.56 -0.02 10.19
C ILE A 125 -13.82 0.45 10.89
N GLU A 126 -13.71 1.58 11.59
CA GLU A 126 -14.86 2.27 12.16
C GLU A 126 -15.72 2.83 11.03
N GLU A 127 -17.03 2.58 11.09
CA GLU A 127 -17.99 3.13 10.13
C GLU A 127 -18.07 4.65 10.29
N ILE A 128 -17.91 5.36 9.17
CA ILE A 128 -18.03 6.83 9.13
C ILE A 128 -19.48 7.26 8.90
N SER A 129 -20.26 6.42 8.22
CA SER A 129 -21.69 6.61 7.97
C SER A 129 -22.47 5.58 8.78
N THR A 130 -23.78 5.81 8.94
CA THR A 130 -24.70 4.85 9.57
C THR A 130 -25.78 4.41 8.59
N ALA A 131 -26.68 3.54 9.03
CA ALA A 131 -27.83 3.12 8.23
C ALA A 131 -28.78 4.27 7.87
N THR A 132 -28.81 5.33 8.68
CA THR A 132 -29.74 6.46 8.53
C THR A 132 -29.05 7.77 8.18
N THR A 133 -27.72 7.84 8.31
CA THR A 133 -26.95 9.06 8.14
C THR A 133 -25.75 8.81 7.23
N THR A 134 -25.78 9.39 6.04
CA THR A 134 -24.65 9.38 5.10
C THR A 134 -23.72 10.55 5.40
N THR A 135 -22.47 10.25 5.73
CA THR A 135 -21.42 11.28 5.83
C THR A 135 -21.11 11.86 4.47
N LYS A 136 -20.93 13.18 4.43
CA LYS A 136 -20.56 13.93 3.23
C LYS A 136 -19.14 14.44 3.32
N TRP A 137 -18.35 14.26 2.27
CA TRP A 137 -17.02 14.86 2.14
C TRP A 137 -16.91 15.72 0.89
N GLY A 138 -16.39 16.93 1.07
CA GLY A 138 -16.03 17.80 -0.04
C GLY A 138 -14.89 17.22 -0.86
N ILE A 139 -14.94 17.38 -2.18
CA ILE A 139 -13.79 17.14 -3.05
C ILE A 139 -12.65 18.07 -2.58
N GLY A 140 -11.47 17.53 -2.30
CA GLY A 140 -10.36 18.30 -1.73
C GLY A 140 -10.45 18.57 -0.22
N PHE A 141 -11.47 18.04 0.48
CA PHE A 141 -11.54 18.08 1.94
C PHE A 141 -10.34 17.36 2.55
N TYR A 142 -9.55 18.04 3.37
CA TYR A 142 -8.20 17.64 3.75
C TYR A 142 -8.02 17.23 5.23
N ASN A 143 -9.12 17.02 5.94
CA ASN A 143 -9.13 16.57 7.33
C ASN A 143 -9.87 15.23 7.47
N VAL A 144 -9.69 14.33 6.51
CA VAL A 144 -10.23 12.97 6.62
C VAL A 144 -9.45 12.21 7.69
N ARG A 145 -10.20 11.60 8.62
CA ARG A 145 -9.69 10.75 9.69
C ARG A 145 -10.34 9.39 9.59
N LEU A 146 -9.53 8.33 9.60
CA LEU A 146 -9.98 6.94 9.59
C LEU A 146 -9.56 6.25 10.88
N ARG A 147 -10.40 5.34 11.38
CA ARG A 147 -10.10 4.55 12.57
C ARG A 147 -10.26 3.06 12.31
N GLY A 148 -9.47 2.24 12.98
CA GLY A 148 -9.52 0.79 12.84
C GLY A 148 -8.44 0.07 13.66
N ASN A 149 -8.34 -1.23 13.49
CA ASN A 149 -7.31 -2.08 14.09
C ASN A 149 -6.07 -2.20 13.17
N PHE A 150 -5.48 -1.06 12.78
CA PHE A 150 -4.42 -1.04 11.77
C PHE A 150 -3.14 -1.79 12.18
N ASN A 151 -2.88 -1.93 13.48
CA ASN A 151 -1.74 -2.67 14.03
C ASN A 151 -0.37 -2.24 13.48
N THR A 152 -0.27 -0.98 13.06
CA THR A 152 0.96 -0.30 12.64
C THR A 152 0.89 1.18 13.04
N ASN A 153 2.05 1.79 13.29
CA ASN A 153 2.23 3.22 13.45
C ASN A 153 2.75 3.91 12.17
N ASP A 154 3.07 3.13 11.13
CA ASP A 154 3.52 3.63 9.83
C ASP A 154 2.30 3.87 8.93
N ALA A 155 1.98 5.15 8.73
CA ALA A 155 0.86 5.58 7.89
C ALA A 155 1.01 5.14 6.42
N THR A 156 2.23 4.92 5.93
CA THR A 156 2.47 4.52 4.53
C THR A 156 1.98 3.10 4.24
N LYS A 157 1.81 2.28 5.28
CA LYS A 157 1.29 0.91 5.19
C LYS A 157 -0.23 0.85 5.09
N VAL A 158 -0.93 1.94 5.43
CA VAL A 158 -2.39 2.00 5.43
C VAL A 158 -2.87 2.78 4.21
N LYS A 159 -3.41 2.06 3.22
CA LYS A 159 -3.91 2.67 1.99
C LYS A 159 -5.42 2.77 2.05
N ALA A 160 -5.97 3.96 1.82
CA ALA A 160 -7.40 4.21 1.85
C ALA A 160 -7.93 4.70 0.50
N PHE A 161 -9.13 4.26 0.14
CA PHE A 161 -9.74 4.49 -1.17
C PHE A 161 -11.22 4.80 -1.04
N LEU A 162 -11.72 5.68 -1.88
CA LEU A 162 -13.13 5.81 -2.21
C LEU A 162 -13.42 4.95 -3.44
N VAL A 163 -14.36 4.03 -3.34
CA VAL A 163 -14.68 3.06 -4.39
C VAL A 163 -16.04 3.40 -5.01
N GLY A 164 -16.04 3.73 -6.29
CA GLY A 164 -17.26 4.05 -7.05
C GLY A 164 -18.11 2.82 -7.35
N SER A 165 -19.33 3.02 -7.85
CA SER A 165 -20.22 1.93 -8.28
C SER A 165 -19.68 1.13 -9.48
N ASP A 166 -18.77 1.71 -10.24
CA ASP A 166 -18.00 1.09 -11.33
C ASP A 166 -16.78 0.29 -10.85
N ASN A 167 -16.60 0.16 -9.52
CA ASN A 167 -15.43 -0.42 -8.84
C ASN A 167 -14.13 0.36 -9.04
N LYS A 168 -14.17 1.58 -9.60
CA LYS A 168 -12.99 2.42 -9.70
C LYS A 168 -12.55 2.88 -8.32
N GLU A 169 -11.28 2.69 -8.02
CA GLU A 169 -10.66 3.12 -6.75
C GLU A 169 -10.03 4.50 -6.91
N TYR A 170 -10.41 5.42 -6.02
CA TYR A 170 -9.81 6.74 -5.88
C TYR A 170 -9.05 6.79 -4.56
N ALA A 171 -7.73 6.78 -4.60
CA ALA A 171 -6.91 6.84 -3.40
C ALA A 171 -7.14 8.16 -2.66
N LEU A 172 -7.34 8.10 -1.35
CA LEU A 172 -7.19 9.27 -0.51
C LEU A 172 -5.72 9.71 -0.56
N VAL A 173 -5.49 11.02 -0.66
CA VAL A 173 -4.15 11.60 -0.81
C VAL A 173 -3.71 12.28 0.48
N ASN A 174 -2.43 12.66 0.57
CA ASN A 174 -1.93 13.40 1.71
C ASN A 174 -2.58 14.78 1.77
N SER A 175 -2.96 15.19 2.98
CA SER A 175 -3.44 16.53 3.25
C SER A 175 -2.34 17.57 3.06
N PRO A 176 -2.62 18.76 2.50
CA PRO A 176 -1.68 19.88 2.55
C PRO A 176 -1.38 20.38 3.97
N ASN A 177 -2.18 20.01 4.99
CA ASN A 177 -1.98 20.44 6.37
C ASN A 177 -0.92 19.63 7.14
N GLY A 178 -0.45 18.51 6.58
CA GLY A 178 0.55 17.69 7.25
C GLY A 178 0.77 16.33 6.59
N ALA A 179 1.89 15.70 6.94
CA ALA A 179 2.16 14.32 6.53
C ALA A 179 1.18 13.37 7.24
N PRO A 180 0.67 12.33 6.57
CA PRO A 180 -0.21 11.36 7.20
C PRO A 180 0.50 10.69 8.38
N GLY A 181 -0.24 10.47 9.46
CA GLY A 181 0.28 9.82 10.66
C GLY A 181 -0.76 8.94 11.31
N ILE A 182 -0.29 8.04 12.17
CA ILE A 182 -1.16 7.17 12.96
C ILE A 182 -1.00 7.52 14.44
N GLN A 183 -2.10 7.90 15.06
CA GLN A 183 -2.19 8.03 16.51
C GLN A 183 -2.78 6.75 17.08
N THR A 184 -2.18 6.24 18.16
CA THR A 184 -2.73 5.10 18.90
C THR A 184 -3.29 5.56 20.22
N THR A 185 -4.45 5.01 20.58
CA THR A 185 -5.10 5.24 21.88
C THR A 185 -5.60 3.91 22.43
N MET A 186 -5.59 3.76 23.75
CA MET A 186 -6.27 2.63 24.38
C MET A 186 -7.77 2.90 24.44
N GLY A 187 -8.56 2.03 23.80
CA GLY A 187 -9.99 1.93 24.04
C GLY A 187 -10.29 1.11 25.30
N ALA A 188 -11.57 0.83 25.54
CA ALA A 188 -12.00 0.06 26.72
C ALA A 188 -11.50 -1.39 26.72
N THR A 189 -11.40 -2.01 25.55
CA THR A 189 -10.92 -3.40 25.38
C THR A 189 -9.70 -3.50 24.48
N ASP A 190 -9.61 -2.64 23.46
CA ASP A 190 -8.64 -2.79 22.37
C ASP A 190 -7.92 -1.47 22.05
N LYS A 191 -6.77 -1.58 21.39
CA LYS A 191 -6.06 -0.43 20.82
C LYS A 191 -6.82 0.09 19.60
N ILE A 192 -7.09 1.39 19.58
CA ILE A 192 -7.69 2.09 18.44
C ILE A 192 -6.58 2.87 17.74
N TYR A 193 -6.46 2.64 16.44
CA TYR A 193 -5.53 3.35 15.56
C TYR A 193 -6.31 4.38 14.77
N ALA A 194 -5.82 5.62 14.75
CA ALA A 194 -6.42 6.71 14.00
C ALA A 194 -5.43 7.23 12.96
N LEU A 195 -5.73 7.02 11.68
CA LEU A 195 -5.02 7.61 10.56
C LEU A 195 -5.60 9.00 10.28
N PHE A 196 -4.74 10.00 10.19
CA PHE A 196 -5.13 11.41 10.04
C PHE A 196 -4.36 12.09 8.89
N TYR A 197 -4.71 13.36 8.61
CA TYR A 197 -4.16 14.16 7.50
C TYR A 197 -4.32 13.49 6.12
N LEU A 198 -5.49 12.89 5.89
CA LEU A 198 -5.89 12.45 4.57
C LEU A 198 -6.80 13.48 3.89
N GLN A 199 -6.80 13.46 2.56
CA GLN A 199 -7.59 14.32 1.72
C GLN A 199 -8.38 13.52 0.67
N VAL A 200 -9.63 13.94 0.44
CA VAL A 200 -10.41 13.48 -0.71
C VAL A 200 -9.76 14.00 -2.00
N PRO A 201 -9.36 13.13 -2.94
CA PRO A 201 -8.61 13.54 -4.12
C PRO A 201 -9.38 14.57 -4.95
N GLN A 202 -8.72 15.65 -5.38
CA GLN A 202 -9.33 16.75 -6.14
C GLN A 202 -9.80 16.34 -7.57
N THR A 203 -9.44 15.12 -8.01
CA THR A 203 -9.77 14.56 -9.33
C THR A 203 -11.02 13.69 -9.31
N ILE A 204 -11.58 13.38 -8.13
CA ILE A 204 -12.82 12.60 -8.04
C ILE A 204 -14.02 13.43 -8.48
N GLU A 205 -15.05 12.77 -8.98
CA GLU A 205 -16.33 13.38 -9.27
C GLU A 205 -17.26 13.29 -8.04
N PRO A 206 -18.28 14.14 -7.94
CA PRO A 206 -19.35 13.93 -6.98
C PRO A 206 -20.05 12.59 -7.19
N GLY A 207 -20.50 11.98 -6.09
CA GLY A 207 -21.18 10.69 -6.16
C GLY A 207 -21.22 9.96 -4.82
N ILE A 208 -21.70 8.72 -4.86
CA ILE A 208 -21.78 7.84 -3.70
C ILE A 208 -20.66 6.80 -3.80
N TYR A 209 -19.83 6.72 -2.76
CA TYR A 209 -18.63 5.89 -2.71
C TYR A 209 -18.61 5.01 -1.46
N LYS A 210 -18.00 3.83 -1.55
CA LYS A 210 -17.66 3.03 -0.36
C LYS A 210 -16.23 3.34 0.08
N LEU A 211 -16.00 3.48 1.39
CA LEU A 211 -14.64 3.53 1.91
C LEU A 211 -14.03 2.13 1.92
N LYS A 212 -12.82 2.00 1.38
CA LYS A 212 -11.99 0.80 1.45
C LYS A 212 -10.64 1.14 2.06
N VAL A 213 -10.16 0.29 2.96
CA VAL A 213 -8.82 0.38 3.55
C VAL A 213 -8.09 -0.93 3.32
N LYS A 214 -6.80 -0.84 2.96
CA LYS A 214 -5.90 -1.97 2.70
C LYS A 214 -4.65 -1.84 3.58
N ILE A 215 -4.22 -2.96 4.17
CA ILE A 215 -2.95 -3.09 4.91
C ILE A 215 -2.33 -4.44 4.57
N GLN A 216 -1.24 -4.40 3.79
CA GLN A 216 -0.63 -5.60 3.17
C GLN A 216 -1.72 -6.48 2.51
N SER A 217 -1.90 -7.72 2.96
CA SER A 217 -2.89 -8.65 2.40
C SER A 217 -4.32 -8.39 2.86
N LEU A 218 -4.51 -7.62 3.94
CA LEU A 218 -5.83 -7.38 4.53
C LEU A 218 -6.57 -6.24 3.84
N THR A 219 -7.87 -6.41 3.64
CA THR A 219 -8.78 -5.40 3.10
C THR A 219 -10.03 -5.31 3.95
N ALA A 220 -10.47 -4.09 4.24
CA ALA A 220 -11.76 -3.78 4.85
C ALA A 220 -12.53 -2.81 3.98
N VAL A 221 -13.85 -3.01 3.88
CA VAL A 221 -14.76 -2.13 3.15
C VAL A 221 -15.89 -1.74 4.08
N ALA A 222 -16.14 -0.43 4.19
CA ALA A 222 -17.22 0.11 5.00
C ALA A 222 -18.57 -0.37 4.44
N LYS A 223 -19.50 -0.67 5.35
CA LYS A 223 -20.85 -1.09 5.02
C LYS A 223 -21.65 0.06 4.44
N TYR A 224 -21.54 1.25 5.03
CA TYR A 224 -22.32 2.41 4.62
C TYR A 224 -21.50 3.35 3.74
N PRO A 225 -22.12 3.99 2.73
CA PRO A 225 -21.40 4.80 1.77
C PRO A 225 -21.08 6.20 2.31
N ILE A 226 -20.25 6.91 1.57
CA ILE A 226 -19.92 8.33 1.75
C ILE A 226 -20.38 9.06 0.50
N GLU A 227 -21.03 10.21 0.69
CA GLU A 227 -21.37 11.13 -0.39
C GLU A 227 -20.21 12.10 -0.62
N VAL A 228 -19.70 12.15 -1.83
CA VAL A 228 -18.70 13.13 -2.25
C VAL A 228 -19.38 14.22 -3.06
N PHE A 229 -19.07 15.48 -2.78
CA PHE A 229 -19.72 16.63 -3.40
C PHE A 229 -18.75 17.81 -3.60
N TYR A 230 -19.16 18.80 -4.40
CA TYR A 230 -18.44 20.07 -4.47
C TYR A 230 -18.72 20.89 -3.21
N ASP A 231 -17.70 21.04 -2.37
CA ASP A 231 -17.74 21.93 -1.20
C ASP A 231 -17.40 23.36 -1.61
N THR A 232 -17.55 24.30 -0.68
CA THR A 232 -17.20 25.71 -0.87
C THR A 232 -15.76 25.82 -1.39
N PRO A 233 -15.55 26.31 -2.63
CA PRO A 233 -14.21 26.40 -3.21
C PRO A 233 -13.28 27.21 -2.31
N GLN A 234 -12.02 26.79 -2.25
CA GLN A 234 -10.99 27.53 -1.50
C GLN A 234 -9.93 28.00 -2.46
N ILE A 235 -9.34 29.17 -2.22
CA ILE A 235 -8.13 29.64 -2.91
C ILE A 235 -7.04 29.67 -1.85
N ASN A 236 -5.87 29.12 -2.17
CA ASN A 236 -4.73 29.15 -1.27
C ASN A 236 -4.32 30.59 -0.95
N TYR A 237 -3.71 30.79 0.20
CA TYR A 237 -3.05 32.05 0.48
C TYR A 237 -1.89 32.24 -0.52
N VAL A 238 -2.03 33.20 -1.42
CA VAL A 238 -0.97 33.60 -2.36
C VAL A 238 -0.85 35.11 -2.29
N GLY A 239 0.26 35.62 -1.75
CA GLY A 239 0.63 37.00 -2.04
C GLY A 239 0.85 37.10 -3.55
N ALA A 240 -0.01 37.84 -4.26
CA ALA A 240 0.08 37.97 -5.71
C ALA A 240 0.63 39.34 -6.08
N GLU A 241 1.56 39.37 -7.03
CA GLU A 241 2.16 40.59 -7.55
C GLU A 241 2.24 40.50 -9.07
N ALA A 242 1.71 41.52 -9.76
CA ALA A 242 1.76 41.62 -11.22
C ALA A 242 1.54 43.07 -11.67
N ARG A 243 1.94 43.42 -12.89
CA ARG A 243 1.68 44.75 -13.48
C ARG A 243 0.30 44.80 -14.13
N ALA A 244 -0.23 46.01 -14.31
CA ALA A 244 -1.43 46.19 -15.13
C ALA A 244 -1.21 45.65 -16.55
N GLY A 245 -2.15 44.84 -17.04
CA GLY A 245 -2.04 44.12 -18.31
C GLY A 245 -1.42 42.72 -18.23
N GLU A 246 -0.84 42.33 -17.09
CA GLU A 246 -0.30 40.98 -16.87
C GLU A 246 -1.33 40.03 -16.24
N SER A 247 -1.01 38.74 -16.27
CA SER A 247 -1.80 37.69 -15.63
C SER A 247 -1.03 37.06 -14.48
N PHE A 248 -1.76 36.61 -13.45
CA PHE A 248 -1.22 35.83 -12.34
C PHE A 248 -2.06 34.57 -12.13
N ASN A 249 -1.53 33.62 -11.38
CA ASN A 249 -2.21 32.37 -11.09
C ASN A 249 -2.71 32.35 -9.65
N VAL A 250 -3.93 31.85 -9.46
CA VAL A 250 -4.43 31.37 -8.16
C VAL A 250 -4.55 29.86 -8.21
N ILE A 251 -4.30 29.20 -7.08
CA ILE A 251 -4.35 27.75 -6.97
C ILE A 251 -5.16 27.33 -5.75
N THR A 252 -5.58 26.07 -5.71
CA THR A 252 -6.14 25.43 -4.52
C THR A 252 -5.53 24.06 -4.27
N THR A 253 -5.10 23.85 -3.03
CA THR A 253 -4.75 22.52 -2.52
C THR A 253 -5.88 21.90 -1.70
N GLY A 254 -7.03 22.56 -1.60
CA GLY A 254 -8.19 22.12 -0.82
C GLY A 254 -9.43 21.92 -1.70
N PRO A 255 -10.63 22.31 -1.22
CA PRO A 255 -11.82 22.37 -2.05
C PRO A 255 -11.59 23.02 -3.41
N VAL A 256 -12.01 22.31 -4.45
CA VAL A 256 -11.70 22.62 -5.85
C VAL A 256 -12.48 23.82 -6.38
N PHE A 257 -11.96 24.44 -7.42
CA PHE A 257 -12.72 25.39 -8.23
C PHE A 257 -13.82 24.65 -9.00
N TYR A 258 -15.05 25.10 -8.82
CA TYR A 258 -16.22 24.65 -9.58
C TYR A 258 -17.10 25.86 -9.89
N ASN A 259 -17.50 26.00 -11.16
CA ASN A 259 -18.27 27.14 -11.65
C ASN A 259 -17.69 28.51 -11.21
N PHE A 260 -16.40 28.74 -11.44
CA PHE A 260 -15.74 30.01 -11.10
C PHE A 260 -16.28 31.13 -12.00
N LYS A 261 -17.02 32.09 -11.40
CA LYS A 261 -17.74 33.13 -12.15
C LYS A 261 -16.97 34.43 -12.24
N GLU A 262 -16.36 34.85 -11.16
CA GLU A 262 -15.79 36.19 -11.09
C GLU A 262 -14.65 36.24 -10.08
N PHE A 263 -13.60 36.97 -10.45
CA PHE A 263 -12.58 37.43 -9.55
C PHE A 263 -12.56 38.96 -9.62
N SER A 264 -12.55 39.66 -8.49
CA SER A 264 -12.71 41.11 -8.47
C SER A 264 -11.92 41.76 -7.35
N ILE A 265 -11.65 43.05 -7.51
CA ILE A 265 -11.05 43.93 -6.50
C ILE A 265 -11.91 45.18 -6.34
N THR A 266 -11.66 45.98 -5.30
CA THR A 266 -12.28 47.29 -5.13
C THR A 266 -11.27 48.39 -5.43
N VAL A 267 -11.57 49.25 -6.40
CA VAL A 267 -10.77 50.42 -6.78
C VAL A 267 -11.62 51.67 -6.54
N ASN A 268 -11.16 52.58 -5.67
CA ASN A 268 -11.89 53.80 -5.30
C ASN A 268 -13.35 53.56 -4.87
N GLY A 269 -13.60 52.48 -4.11
CA GLY A 269 -14.94 52.10 -3.65
C GLY A 269 -15.81 51.42 -4.72
N GLN A 270 -15.33 51.27 -5.95
CA GLN A 270 -16.04 50.58 -7.03
C GLN A 270 -15.46 49.19 -7.26
N LYS A 271 -16.34 48.22 -7.50
CA LYS A 271 -15.95 46.87 -7.86
C LYS A 271 -15.39 46.85 -9.29
N VAL A 272 -14.20 46.30 -9.45
CA VAL A 272 -13.54 46.07 -10.74
C VAL A 272 -13.35 44.57 -10.92
N SER A 273 -13.95 44.02 -11.98
CA SER A 273 -13.79 42.61 -12.36
C SER A 273 -12.42 42.40 -13.01
N LEU A 274 -11.72 41.36 -12.58
CA LEU A 274 -10.47 40.88 -13.15
C LEU A 274 -10.79 39.65 -14.02
N PRO A 275 -10.57 39.71 -15.35
CA PRO A 275 -10.92 38.62 -16.24
C PRO A 275 -10.27 37.29 -15.84
N ILE A 276 -11.06 36.22 -15.78
CA ILE A 276 -10.58 34.85 -15.64
C ILE A 276 -10.25 34.35 -17.06
N GLU A 277 -8.97 34.29 -17.41
CA GLU A 277 -8.54 33.87 -18.76
C GLU A 277 -8.74 32.36 -18.97
N SER A 278 -8.49 31.57 -17.93
CA SER A 278 -8.72 30.12 -17.92
C SER A 278 -8.77 29.58 -16.49
N TYR A 279 -9.39 28.42 -16.29
CA TYR A 279 -9.25 27.68 -15.05
C TYR A 279 -9.45 26.17 -15.23
N THR A 280 -8.82 25.42 -14.34
CA THR A 280 -9.06 24.01 -14.04
C THR A 280 -9.62 23.91 -12.61
N ARG A 281 -9.87 22.68 -12.12
CA ARG A 281 -10.28 22.45 -10.73
C ARG A 281 -9.30 22.96 -9.67
N THR A 282 -8.03 23.13 -10.02
CA THR A 282 -6.98 23.42 -9.02
C THR A 282 -6.19 24.69 -9.31
N LYS A 283 -6.41 25.33 -10.46
CA LYS A 283 -5.67 26.51 -10.90
C LYS A 283 -6.53 27.42 -11.77
N ALA A 284 -6.44 28.73 -11.58
CA ALA A 284 -7.03 29.72 -12.46
C ALA A 284 -5.99 30.79 -12.83
N THR A 285 -6.05 31.27 -14.06
CA THR A 285 -5.24 32.37 -14.57
C THR A 285 -6.11 33.62 -14.63
N ILE A 286 -5.70 34.66 -13.92
CA ILE A 286 -6.46 35.91 -13.75
C ILE A 286 -5.66 37.06 -14.37
N ARG A 287 -6.30 37.84 -15.24
CA ARG A 287 -5.70 39.03 -15.88
C ARG A 287 -5.99 40.28 -15.07
N ILE A 288 -4.99 41.15 -14.92
CA ILE A 288 -5.18 42.52 -14.42
C ILE A 288 -5.47 43.43 -15.62
N PRO A 289 -6.65 44.08 -15.70
CA PRO A 289 -6.93 45.04 -16.75
C PRO A 289 -5.92 46.20 -16.79
N ASP A 290 -5.66 46.73 -17.98
CA ASP A 290 -4.66 47.79 -18.21
C ASP A 290 -4.94 49.09 -17.45
N ASN A 291 -6.21 49.34 -17.10
CA ASN A 291 -6.67 50.54 -16.42
C ASN A 291 -6.69 50.41 -14.88
N VAL A 292 -6.30 49.25 -14.32
CA VAL A 292 -6.19 49.10 -12.86
C VAL A 292 -4.96 49.89 -12.39
N PRO A 293 -5.11 50.87 -11.48
CA PRO A 293 -3.98 51.64 -11.01
C PRO A 293 -3.07 50.81 -10.11
N ALA A 294 -1.80 51.22 -10.01
CA ALA A 294 -0.88 50.62 -9.06
C ALA A 294 -1.41 50.77 -7.62
N GLY A 295 -1.29 49.72 -6.82
CA GLY A 295 -1.86 49.69 -5.48
C GLY A 295 -1.93 48.29 -4.88
N VAL A 296 -2.46 48.21 -3.67
CA VAL A 296 -2.66 46.94 -2.94
C VAL A 296 -4.16 46.75 -2.76
N TYR A 297 -4.69 45.62 -3.23
CA TYR A 297 -6.11 45.35 -3.24
C TYR A 297 -6.45 44.06 -2.52
N ASN A 298 -7.64 44.02 -1.90
CA ASN A 298 -8.22 42.80 -1.35
C ASN A 298 -9.12 42.14 -2.39
N PRO A 299 -8.76 40.95 -2.91
CA PRO A 299 -9.57 40.27 -3.90
C PRO A 299 -10.81 39.61 -3.29
N THR A 300 -11.84 39.47 -4.12
CA THR A 300 -13.04 38.67 -3.84
C THR A 300 -13.25 37.71 -5.00
N ALA A 301 -13.46 36.43 -4.69
CA ALA A 301 -13.79 35.39 -5.65
C ALA A 301 -15.25 34.96 -5.51
N THR A 302 -15.95 34.78 -6.62
CA THR A 302 -17.33 34.32 -6.65
C THR A 302 -17.43 33.04 -7.47
N PHE A 303 -18.07 32.04 -6.89
CA PHE A 303 -18.37 30.76 -7.52
C PHE A 303 -19.89 30.55 -7.52
N GLU A 304 -20.44 29.96 -8.58
CA GLU A 304 -21.90 29.78 -8.69
C GLU A 304 -22.45 28.85 -7.63
N GLY A 305 -23.44 29.31 -6.86
CA GLY A 305 -24.04 28.53 -5.78
C GLY A 305 -23.38 28.74 -4.41
N TRP A 306 -22.35 29.60 -4.31
CA TRP A 306 -21.70 29.95 -3.06
C TRP A 306 -21.71 31.45 -2.79
N ALA A 307 -21.58 31.81 -1.51
CA ALA A 307 -21.37 33.19 -1.11
C ALA A 307 -20.01 33.71 -1.63
N PRO A 308 -19.86 35.01 -1.90
CA PRO A 308 -18.57 35.60 -2.25
C PRO A 308 -17.51 35.32 -1.19
N ILE A 309 -16.32 34.96 -1.65
CA ILE A 309 -15.18 34.58 -0.81
C ILE A 309 -14.17 35.73 -0.81
N PHE A 310 -14.15 36.48 0.29
CA PHE A 310 -13.15 37.49 0.55
C PHE A 310 -11.79 36.82 0.82
N GLN A 311 -10.78 37.23 0.07
CA GLN A 311 -9.43 36.67 0.22
C GLN A 311 -8.71 37.37 1.37
N TYR A 312 -8.06 36.59 2.23
CA TYR A 312 -7.27 37.09 3.36
C TYR A 312 -5.83 37.48 2.97
N TRP A 313 -5.57 37.61 1.68
CA TRP A 313 -4.29 38.00 1.09
C TRP A 313 -4.51 39.14 0.10
N THR A 314 -3.45 39.87 -0.21
CA THR A 314 -3.52 41.06 -1.07
C THR A 314 -2.96 40.80 -2.47
N LEU A 315 -3.56 41.45 -3.46
CA LEU A 315 -3.00 41.60 -4.80
C LEU A 315 -2.27 42.95 -4.88
N THR A 316 -0.97 42.93 -5.12
CA THR A 316 -0.16 44.12 -5.38
C THR A 316 -0.06 44.34 -6.89
N VAL A 317 -0.67 45.42 -7.38
CA VAL A 317 -0.55 45.86 -8.77
C VAL A 317 0.59 46.86 -8.87
N LYS A 318 1.60 46.53 -9.68
CA LYS A 318 2.73 47.44 -9.97
C LYS A 318 2.40 48.34 -11.15
N ALA A 319 3.03 49.52 -11.17
CA ALA A 319 3.00 50.39 -12.34
C ALA A 319 3.58 49.64 -13.56
N LYS A 320 3.07 49.98 -14.75
CA LYS A 320 3.58 49.45 -16.01
C LYS A 320 5.07 49.70 -16.15
#